data_AF-A0A7V5VEU5-F1
#
_entry.id   AF-A0A7V5VEU5-F1
#
_cell.length_a   1.000
_cell.length_b   1.000
_cell.length_c   1.000
_cell.angle_alpha   90.00
_cell.angle_beta   90.00
_cell.angle_gamma   90.00
#
_symmetry.space_group_name_H-M   'P 1'
#
loop_
_entity.id
_entity.type
_entity.pdbx_description
1 polymer ?
#
loop_
_entity_poly.entity_id
_entity_poly.type
_entity_poly.pdbx_seq_one_letter_code
_entity_poly.pdbx_strand_id
1 'polypeptide(L)'
;ILRGYVLREELRDYPAHLHIDILPEGQGRGMGRKLMEAFMTTLRKKNIPALHLEVGLSNSGAIAFYRRMGFSTIAEYEKSLALGIKL
;
A
#
# COMPACT_ATOMS: atom_id res chain seq x y z
N ILE A 1 0.63 -28.31 -9.07
CA ILE A 1 0.54 -26.98 -9.75
C ILE A 1 0.51 -25.93 -8.65
N LEU A 2 1.60 -25.17 -8.46
CA LEU A 2 1.58 -24.01 -7.56
C LEU A 2 0.68 -22.98 -8.22
N ARG A 3 -0.52 -22.76 -7.67
CA ARG A 3 -1.32 -21.58 -8.06
C ARG A 3 -0.47 -20.37 -7.67
N GLY A 4 -0.25 -19.47 -8.64
CA GLY A 4 0.34 -18.17 -8.35
C GLY A 4 -0.52 -17.38 -7.35
N TYR A 5 -0.09 -16.17 -7.02
CA TYR A 5 -0.86 -15.29 -6.15
C TYR A 5 -2.29 -15.13 -6.66
N VAL A 6 -3.26 -15.63 -5.90
CA VAL A 6 -4.69 -15.41 -6.15
C VAL A 6 -5.06 -14.14 -5.41
N LEU A 7 -5.49 -13.13 -6.17
CA LEU A 7 -6.01 -11.90 -5.58
C LEU A 7 -7.21 -12.27 -4.69
N ARG A 8 -7.18 -11.80 -3.44
CA ARG A 8 -8.31 -11.96 -2.51
C ARG A 8 -9.47 -11.08 -2.98
N GLU A 9 -10.71 -11.54 -2.81
CA GLU A 9 -11.88 -10.88 -3.39
C GLU A 9 -12.02 -9.43 -2.91
N GLU A 10 -11.72 -9.16 -1.63
CA GLU A 10 -11.75 -7.82 -1.05
C GLU A 10 -10.79 -6.82 -1.70
N LEU A 11 -9.77 -7.29 -2.44
CA LEU A 11 -8.78 -6.45 -3.12
C LEU A 11 -9.15 -6.15 -4.58
N ARG A 12 -10.26 -6.72 -5.08
CA ARG A 12 -10.66 -6.63 -6.49
C ARG A 12 -10.84 -5.19 -6.97
N ASP A 13 -11.33 -4.30 -6.11
CA ASP A 13 -11.53 -2.89 -6.41
C ASP A 13 -10.25 -2.03 -6.27
N TYR A 14 -9.10 -2.66 -6.01
CA TYR A 14 -7.80 -2.04 -5.82
C TYR A 14 -6.75 -2.73 -6.71
N PRO A 15 -6.75 -2.51 -8.03
CA PRO A 15 -6.00 -3.34 -8.97
C PRO A 15 -4.48 -3.15 -8.92
N ALA A 16 -3.98 -1.99 -8.47
CA ALA A 16 -2.54 -1.83 -8.23
C ALA A 16 -2.17 -2.31 -6.82
N HIS A 17 -0.96 -2.88 -6.71
CA HIS A 17 -0.33 -3.20 -5.43
C HIS A 17 1.11 -2.70 -5.41
N LEU A 18 1.65 -2.51 -4.21
CA LEU A 18 3.00 -1.99 -3.99
C LEU A 18 3.61 -2.60 -2.73
N HIS A 19 4.93 -2.75 -2.74
CA HIS A 19 5.75 -2.81 -1.54
C HIS A 19 6.83 -1.73 -1.61
N ILE A 20 7.14 -1.08 -0.49
CA ILE A 20 8.17 -0.05 -0.39
C ILE A 20 8.95 -0.21 0.91
N ASP A 21 10.27 -0.21 0.81
CA ASP A 21 11.19 -0.30 1.93
C ASP A 21 12.24 0.81 1.81
N ILE A 22 12.53 1.46 2.92
CA ILE A 22 13.56 2.49 3.03
C ILE A 22 14.47 2.09 4.18
N LEU A 23 15.78 2.01 3.90
CA LEU A 23 16.78 1.74 4.92
C LEU A 23 16.69 2.76 6.07
N PRO A 24 16.99 2.37 7.31
CA PRO A 24 16.83 3.24 8.49
C PRO A 24 17.41 4.65 8.32
N GLU A 25 18.58 4.79 7.70
CA GLU A 25 19.29 6.05 7.48
C GLU A 25 18.54 7.02 6.55
N GLY A 26 17.69 6.47 5.69
CA GLY A 26 16.84 7.21 4.74
C GLY A 26 15.43 7.54 5.29
N GLN A 27 15.04 6.99 6.44
CA GLN A 27 13.72 7.22 7.04
C GLN A 27 13.61 8.61 7.67
N GLY A 28 12.39 9.07 7.94
CA GLY A 28 12.14 10.38 8.57
C GLY A 28 12.44 11.62 7.69
N ARG A 29 13.02 11.43 6.51
CA ARG A 29 13.43 12.51 5.58
C ARG A 29 12.40 12.83 4.50
N GLY A 30 11.16 12.35 4.65
CA GLY A 30 10.08 12.53 3.66
C GLY A 30 10.21 11.69 2.39
N MET A 31 11.20 10.78 2.29
CA MET A 31 11.41 9.94 1.10
C MET A 31 10.23 9.02 0.80
N GLY A 32 9.62 8.41 1.82
CA GLY A 32 8.44 7.55 1.65
C GLY A 32 7.29 8.28 0.98
N ARG A 33 7.00 9.52 1.41
CA ARG A 33 5.96 10.35 0.80
C ARG A 33 6.27 10.64 -0.68
N LYS A 34 7.50 11.06 -1.00
CA LYS A 34 7.92 11.37 -2.37
C LYS A 34 7.79 10.16 -3.30
N LEU A 35 8.23 8.98 -2.84
CA LEU A 35 8.13 7.73 -3.61
C LEU A 35 6.67 7.33 -3.83
N MET A 36 5.83 7.41 -2.79
CA MET A 36 4.39 7.14 -2.92
C MET A 36 3.70 8.10 -3.88
N GLU A 37 3.98 9.41 -3.80
CA GLU A 37 3.39 10.42 -4.68
C GLU A 37 3.81 10.22 -6.14
N ALA A 38 5.08 9.88 -6.40
CA ALA A 38 5.57 9.56 -7.74
C ALA A 38 4.88 8.32 -8.31
N PHE A 39 4.73 7.27 -7.50
CA PHE A 39 4.04 6.05 -7.92
C PHE A 39 2.55 6.30 -8.20
N MET A 40 1.83 6.94 -7.28
CA MET A 40 0.41 7.27 -7.47
C MET A 40 0.18 8.19 -8.67
N THR A 41 1.09 9.14 -8.93
CA THR A 41 1.05 9.98 -10.13
C THR A 41 1.16 9.14 -11.41
N THR A 42 2.03 8.13 -11.40
CA THR A 42 2.19 7.20 -12.52
C THR A 42 0.94 6.35 -12.73
N LEU A 43 0.33 5.86 -11.65
CA LEU A 43 -0.92 5.11 -11.70
C LEU A 43 -2.07 5.95 -12.28
N ARG A 44 -2.23 7.20 -11.83
CA ARG A 44 -3.20 8.15 -12.39
C ARG A 44 -3.01 8.37 -13.89
N LYS A 45 -1.77 8.59 -14.34
CA LYS A 45 -1.44 8.73 -15.78
C LYS A 45 -1.79 7.48 -16.60
N LYS A 46 -1.84 6.32 -15.96
CA LYS A 46 -2.22 5.04 -16.57
C LYS A 46 -3.71 4.70 -16.41
N ASN A 47 -4.52 5.63 -15.87
CA ASN A 47 -5.94 5.41 -15.56
C ASN A 47 -6.18 4.21 -14.63
N ILE A 48 -5.25 3.93 -13.71
CA ILE A 48 -5.42 2.90 -12.70
C ILE A 48 -6.14 3.50 -11.49
N PRO A 49 -7.35 3.01 -11.13
CA PRO A 49 -8.27 3.75 -10.26
C PRO A 49 -7.98 3.64 -8.77
N ALA A 50 -7.16 2.68 -8.35
CA ALA A 50 -6.95 2.39 -6.94
C ALA A 50 -5.69 1.56 -6.69
N LEU A 51 -5.16 1.69 -5.48
CA LEU A 51 -3.94 1.05 -4.99
C LEU A 51 -4.19 0.42 -3.62
N HIS A 52 -3.74 -0.82 -3.43
CA HIS A 52 -3.67 -1.44 -2.11
C HIS A 52 -2.23 -1.84 -1.72
N LEU A 53 -2.06 -2.16 -0.45
CA LEU A 53 -0.86 -2.77 0.12
C LEU A 53 -1.23 -3.57 1.35
N GLU A 54 -0.33 -4.45 1.77
CA GLU A 54 -0.43 -5.19 3.02
C GLU A 54 0.66 -4.72 4.00
N VAL A 55 0.31 -4.54 5.27
CA VAL A 55 1.24 -4.11 6.32
C VAL A 55 1.04 -4.95 7.58
N GLY A 56 2.13 -5.46 8.16
CA GLY A 56 2.07 -6.25 9.39
C GLY A 56 1.51 -5.45 10.57
N LEU A 57 0.71 -6.08 11.44
CA LEU A 57 0.05 -5.45 12.60
C LEU A 57 1.06 -4.84 13.59
N SER A 58 2.27 -5.39 13.68
CA SER A 58 3.35 -4.87 14.51
C SER A 58 4.02 -3.61 13.95
N ASN A 59 3.78 -3.26 12.68
CA ASN A 59 4.39 -2.11 12.03
C ASN A 59 3.53 -0.84 12.20
N SER A 60 3.39 -0.40 13.44
CA SER A 60 2.60 0.77 13.81
C SER A 60 3.05 2.05 13.08
N GLY A 61 4.35 2.20 12.81
CA GLY A 61 4.93 3.31 12.07
C GLY A 61 4.43 3.37 10.61
N ALA A 62 4.46 2.25 9.89
CA ALA A 62 3.95 2.17 8.53
C ALA A 62 2.42 2.34 8.48
N ILE A 63 1.68 1.74 9.40
CA ILE A 63 0.22 1.92 9.50
C ILE A 63 -0.13 3.41 9.67
N ALA A 64 0.54 4.11 10.60
CA ALA A 64 0.33 5.54 10.80
C ALA A 64 0.77 6.37 9.58
N PHE A 65 1.84 5.97 8.89
CA PHE A 65 2.26 6.60 7.63
C PHE A 65 1.18 6.48 6.55
N TYR A 66 0.67 5.29 6.26
CA TYR A 66 -0.34 5.08 5.22
C TYR A 66 -1.68 5.76 5.55
N ARG A 67 -2.13 5.71 6.80
CA ARG A 67 -3.34 6.45 7.22
C ARG A 67 -3.19 7.96 7.01
N ARG A 68 -2.04 8.55 7.32
CA ARG A 68 -1.75 9.98 7.02
C ARG A 68 -1.66 10.29 5.52
N MET A 69 -1.40 9.28 4.69
CA MET A 69 -1.44 9.40 3.24
C MET A 69 -2.87 9.25 2.66
N GLY A 70 -3.88 8.97 3.51
CA GLY A 70 -5.27 8.81 3.09
C GLY A 70 -5.69 7.37 2.76
N PHE A 71 -4.85 6.38 3.11
CA PHE A 71 -5.25 4.98 2.99
C PHE A 71 -6.22 4.59 4.11
N SER A 72 -7.20 3.77 3.74
CA SER A 72 -8.20 3.19 4.64
C SER A 72 -8.05 1.68 4.73
N THR A 73 -8.47 1.08 5.85
CA THR A 73 -8.50 -0.39 5.99
C THR A 73 -9.50 -0.98 5.00
N ILE A 74 -9.05 -1.96 4.20
CA ILE A 74 -9.90 -2.81 3.35
C ILE A 74 -10.30 -4.05 4.14
N ALA A 75 -9.31 -4.73 4.74
CA ALA A 75 -9.51 -5.96 5.49
C ALA A 75 -8.42 -6.12 6.55
N GLU A 76 -8.75 -6.89 7.59
CA GLU A 76 -7.80 -7.35 8.59
C GLU A 76 -7.55 -8.85 8.40
N TYR A 77 -6.28 -9.23 8.45
CA TYR A 77 -5.82 -10.61 8.42
C TYR A 77 -5.18 -10.96 9.76
N GLU A 78 -4.86 -12.24 9.98
CA GLU A 78 -4.32 -12.72 11.25
C GLU A 78 -3.11 -11.91 11.75
N LYS A 79 -2.24 -11.45 10.84
CA LYS A 79 -0.97 -10.77 11.18
C LYS A 79 -0.76 -9.44 10.46
N SER A 80 -1.73 -8.99 9.68
CA SER A 80 -1.56 -7.83 8.79
C SER A 80 -2.88 -7.13 8.49
N LEU A 81 -2.77 -5.91 7.97
CA LEU A 81 -3.87 -5.13 7.43
C LEU A 81 -3.68 -4.98 5.92
N ALA A 82 -4.74 -5.19 5.16
CA ALA A 82 -4.84 -4.67 3.81
C ALA A 82 -5.35 -3.22 3.88
N LEU A 83 -4.57 -2.29 3.35
CA LEU A 83 -4.92 -0.87 3.27
C LEU A 83 -5.07 -0.45 1.80
N GLY A 84 -5.98 0.48 1.51
CA GLY A 84 -6.21 0.96 0.15
C GLY A 84 -6.60 2.42 0.04
N ILE A 85 -6.36 2.97 -1.15
CA ILE A 85 -6.75 4.33 -1.53
C ILE A 85 -7.28 4.33 -2.98
N LYS A 86 -8.29 5.17 -3.24
CA LYS A 86 -8.75 5.49 -4.60
C LYS A 86 -7.89 6.63 -5.16
N LEU A 87 -7.51 6.55 -6.43
CA LEU A 87 -6.53 7.44 -7.06
C LEU A 87 -7.18 8.53 -7.89
#